data_AF-A0A6V8NVF1-F1
#
_entry.id   AF-A0A6V8NVF1-F1
#
_cell.length_a   1.000
_cell.length_b   1.000
_cell.length_c   1.000
_cell.angle_alpha   90.00
_cell.angle_beta   90.00
_cell.angle_gamma   90.00
#
_symmetry.space_group_name_H-M   'P 1'
#
loop_
_entity.id
_entity.type
_entity.pdbx_description
1 polymer ?
#
loop_
_entity_poly.entity_id
_entity_poly.type
_entity_poly.pdbx_seq_one_letter_code
_entity_poly.pdbx_strand_id
1 'polypeptide(L)'
;LVPLGLGVWIGFSIGIILPNGSYLLHILSDPFAWGWNLFGTAHFPWTPVLTHLLGYLQGATLIVFYLFSIAYGYRSSRQTYPDLPQARRGWIPMLGLLTLISTAFLWLFMG
;
A
#
# COMPACT_ATOMS: atom_id res chain seq x y z
N LEU A 1 -5.74 -3.22 12.48
CA LEU A 1 -6.24 -3.61 11.14
C LEU A 1 -6.27 -2.43 10.19
N VAL A 2 -6.88 -1.30 10.58
CA VAL A 2 -7.05 -0.13 9.69
C VAL A 2 -5.74 0.31 9.02
N PRO A 3 -4.60 0.50 9.72
CA PRO A 3 -3.38 0.94 9.04
C PRO A 3 -2.85 -0.11 8.05
N LEU A 4 -2.82 -1.40 8.42
CA LEU A 4 -2.34 -2.47 7.54
C LEU A 4 -3.20 -2.58 6.27
N GLY A 5 -4.53 -2.53 6.42
CA GLY A 5 -5.44 -2.56 5.28
C GLY A 5 -5.20 -1.39 4.32
N LEU A 6 -4.95 -0.19 4.85
CA LEU A 6 -4.58 0.97 4.05
C LEU A 6 -3.24 0.76 3.34
N GLY A 7 -2.23 0.20 4.02
CA GLY A 7 -0.94 -0.12 3.41
C GLY A 7 -1.04 -1.12 2.26
N VAL A 8 -1.86 -2.17 2.41
CA VAL A 8 -2.16 -3.13 1.35
C VAL A 8 -2.83 -2.44 0.16
N TRP A 9 -3.82 -1.58 0.41
CA TRP A 9 -4.51 -0.84 -0.64
C TRP A 9 -3.57 0.12 -1.40
N ILE A 10 -2.69 0.83 -0.69
CA ILE A 10 -1.67 1.68 -1.32
C ILE A 10 -0.69 0.83 -2.14
N GLY A 11 -0.19 -0.27 -1.58
CA GLY A 11 0.70 -1.20 -2.30
C GLY A 11 0.07 -1.72 -3.59
N PHE A 12 -1.21 -2.11 -3.56
CA PHE A 12 -1.94 -2.50 -4.76
C PHE A 12 -2.05 -1.36 -5.77
N SER A 13 -2.33 -0.13 -5.31
CA SER A 13 -2.43 1.05 -6.16
C SER A 13 -1.11 1.40 -6.87
N ILE A 14 0.04 1.23 -6.20
CA ILE A 14 1.38 1.34 -6.81
C ILE A 14 1.52 0.37 -7.98
N GLY A 15 0.98 -0.84 -7.84
CA GLY A 15 0.96 -1.87 -8.87
C GLY A 15 0.21 -1.48 -10.14
N ILE A 16 -0.76 -0.57 -10.03
CA ILE A 16 -1.52 -0.03 -11.17
C ILE A 16 -0.83 1.20 -11.75
N ILE A 17 -0.38 2.10 -10.87
CA ILE A 17 0.15 3.42 -11.26
C ILE A 17 1.48 3.29 -12.00
N LEU A 18 2.42 2.48 -11.51
CA LEU A 18 3.77 2.44 -12.09
C LEU A 18 3.80 1.86 -13.53
N PRO A 19 3.13 0.73 -13.83
CA PRO A 19 3.05 0.23 -15.21
C PRO A 19 2.30 1.17 -16.16
N ASN A 20 1.37 1.98 -15.66
CA ASN A 20 0.50 2.84 -16.46
C ASN A 20 0.81 4.34 -16.31
N GLY A 21 1.93 4.71 -15.68
CA GLY A 21 2.17 6.09 -15.24
C GLY A 21 2.25 7.09 -16.39
N SER A 22 2.83 6.68 -17.52
CA SER A 22 2.89 7.50 -18.75
C SER A 22 1.51 7.75 -19.36
N TYR A 23 0.55 6.85 -19.18
CA TYR A 23 -0.82 7.01 -19.67
C TYR A 23 -1.57 8.13 -18.95
N LEU A 24 -1.17 8.48 -17.72
CA LEU A 24 -1.73 9.63 -17.01
C LEU A 24 -1.50 10.93 -17.80
N LEU A 25 -0.37 11.07 -18.49
CA LEU A 25 -0.06 12.25 -19.30
C LEU A 25 -0.99 12.35 -20.52
N HIS A 26 -1.42 11.22 -21.07
CA HIS A 26 -2.39 11.17 -22.15
C HIS A 26 -3.77 11.63 -21.66
N ILE A 27 -4.28 11.03 -20.58
CA ILE A 27 -5.58 11.37 -20.00
C ILE A 27 -5.65 12.83 -19.56
N LEU A 28 -4.57 13.38 -18.99
CA LEU A 28 -4.54 14.78 -18.56
C LEU A 28 -4.60 15.75 -19.75
N SER A 29 -3.97 15.40 -20.88
CA SER A 29 -3.99 16.24 -22.08
C SER A 29 -5.28 16.14 -22.88
N ASP A 30 -5.94 14.97 -22.87
CA ASP A 30 -7.21 14.73 -23.57
C ASP A 30 -8.21 13.92 -22.72
N PRO A 31 -8.79 14.52 -21.66
CA PRO A 31 -9.64 13.79 -20.70
C PRO A 31 -10.95 13.26 -21.29
N PHE A 32 -11.43 13.85 -22.38
CA PHE A 32 -12.68 13.46 -23.04
C PHE A 32 -12.46 12.77 -24.40
N ALA A 33 -11.21 12.50 -24.78
CA ALA A 33 -10.85 11.93 -26.08
C ALA A 33 -11.38 12.75 -27.28
N TRP A 34 -11.45 14.07 -27.15
CA TRP A 34 -11.92 14.99 -28.21
C TRP A 34 -10.80 15.47 -29.12
N GLY A 35 -9.58 14.94 -28.96
CA GLY A 35 -8.39 15.38 -29.67
C GLY A 35 -7.75 16.62 -29.05
N TRP A 36 -8.05 16.90 -27.77
CA TRP A 36 -7.40 17.99 -27.05
C TRP A 36 -5.92 17.69 -26.81
N ASN A 37 -5.12 18.74 -26.65
CA ASN A 37 -3.71 18.61 -26.29
C ASN A 37 -3.31 19.69 -25.28
N LEU A 38 -4.02 19.71 -24.14
CA LEU A 38 -3.93 20.79 -23.16
C LEU A 38 -2.51 21.02 -22.62
N PHE A 39 -1.71 19.96 -22.50
CA PHE A 39 -0.35 20.00 -21.96
C PHE A 39 0.74 19.57 -22.96
N GLY A 40 0.39 19.37 -24.24
CA GLY A 40 1.34 18.90 -25.25
C GLY A 40 1.63 17.39 -25.19
N THR A 41 1.01 16.63 -24.28
CA THR A 41 1.30 15.21 -24.02
C THR A 41 0.24 14.25 -24.52
N ALA A 42 -0.72 14.69 -25.34
CA ALA A 42 -1.77 13.83 -25.89
C ALA A 42 -1.25 12.68 -26.77
N HIS A 43 0.00 12.76 -27.26
CA HIS A 43 0.62 11.69 -28.05
C HIS A 43 1.86 11.11 -27.40
N PHE A 44 2.01 11.31 -26.09
CA PHE A 44 3.15 10.76 -25.35
C PHE A 44 3.12 9.22 -25.41
N PRO A 45 4.23 8.57 -25.79
CA PRO A 45 4.24 7.12 -25.94
C PRO A 45 4.02 6.42 -24.59
N TRP A 46 3.30 5.31 -24.61
CA TRP A 46 3.17 4.48 -23.42
C TRP A 46 4.53 3.84 -23.08
N THR A 47 4.98 4.09 -21.85
CA THR A 47 6.18 3.51 -21.26
C THR A 47 5.95 3.20 -19.78
N PRO A 48 6.30 2.00 -19.29
CA PRO A 48 6.28 1.71 -17.86
C PRO A 48 7.22 2.63 -17.08
N VAL A 49 6.80 3.07 -15.90
CA VAL A 49 7.56 4.01 -15.05
C VAL A 49 8.04 3.29 -13.80
N LEU A 50 9.35 3.25 -13.56
CA LEU A 50 9.96 2.71 -12.32
C LEU A 50 9.51 1.28 -11.93
N THR A 51 9.09 0.45 -12.89
CA THR A 51 8.57 -0.90 -12.60
C THR A 51 9.63 -1.83 -12.01
N HIS A 52 10.92 -1.56 -12.23
CA HIS A 52 12.02 -2.26 -11.56
C HIS A 52 12.03 -2.06 -10.03
N LEU A 53 11.36 -1.02 -9.51
CA LEU A 53 11.21 -0.76 -8.07
C LEU A 53 9.87 -1.23 -7.50
N LEU A 54 8.99 -1.80 -8.32
CA LEU A 54 7.59 -2.06 -7.96
C LEU A 54 7.45 -2.89 -6.68
N GLY A 55 8.06 -4.08 -6.63
CA GLY A 55 8.01 -4.95 -5.45
C GLY A 55 8.63 -4.30 -4.21
N TYR A 56 9.73 -3.55 -4.38
CA TYR A 56 10.38 -2.85 -3.26
C TYR A 56 9.50 -1.74 -2.68
N LEU A 57 8.81 -0.95 -3.52
CA LEU A 57 7.92 0.12 -3.07
C LEU A 57 6.65 -0.42 -2.42
N GLN A 58 6.10 -1.51 -2.96
CA GLN A 58 4.97 -2.22 -2.35
C GLN A 58 5.35 -2.81 -0.98
N GLY A 59 6.50 -3.48 -0.91
CA GLY A 59 7.02 -4.05 0.33
C GLY A 59 7.34 -2.99 1.39
N ALA A 60 8.01 -1.90 1.02
CA ALA A 60 8.32 -0.79 1.92
C ALA A 60 7.04 -0.17 2.50
N THR A 61 6.05 0.08 1.65
CA THR A 61 4.73 0.57 2.08
C THR A 61 4.09 -0.38 3.08
N LEU A 62 4.06 -1.68 2.78
CA LEU A 62 3.49 -2.69 3.65
C LEU A 62 4.18 -2.75 5.01
N ILE A 63 5.52 -2.69 5.05
CA ILE A 63 6.30 -2.69 6.29
C ILE A 63 5.95 -1.46 7.16
N VAL A 64 5.91 -0.27 6.57
CA VAL A 64 5.55 0.97 7.29
C VAL A 64 4.17 0.85 7.95
N PHE A 65 3.17 0.40 7.21
CA PHE A 65 1.81 0.28 7.71
C PHE A 65 1.61 -0.92 8.66
N TYR A 66 2.42 -1.96 8.54
CA TYR A 66 2.50 -3.04 9.51
C TYR A 66 3.04 -2.53 10.86
N LEU A 67 4.14 -1.75 10.87
CA LEU A 67 4.68 -1.14 12.08
C LEU A 67 3.67 -0.22 12.77
N PHE A 68 2.96 0.61 12.00
CA PHE A 68 1.86 1.41 12.55
C PHE A 68 0.76 0.53 13.16
N SER A 69 0.37 -0.55 12.48
CA SER A 69 -0.66 -1.46 13.00
C SER A 69 -0.26 -2.11 14.32
N ILE A 70 1.03 -2.46 14.48
CA ILE A 70 1.54 -3.00 15.74
C ILE A 70 1.49 -1.93 16.84
N ALA A 71 2.03 -0.74 16.55
CA ALA A 71 2.11 0.34 17.53
C ALA A 71 0.72 0.78 18.04
N TYR A 72 -0.21 1.04 17.12
CA TYR A 72 -1.58 1.42 17.48
C TYR A 72 -2.37 0.28 18.10
N GLY A 73 -2.18 -0.95 17.61
CA GLY A 73 -2.90 -2.10 18.14
C GLY A 73 -2.48 -2.47 19.57
N TYR A 74 -1.18 -2.41 19.88
CA TYR A 74 -0.72 -2.60 21.26
C TYR A 74 -1.21 -1.47 22.18
N ARG A 75 -1.19 -0.22 21.71
CA ARG A 75 -1.74 0.92 22.46
C ARG A 75 -3.23 0.74 22.76
N SER A 76 -4.00 0.30 21.77
CA SER A 76 -5.43 0.03 21.95
C SER A 76 -5.67 -1.10 22.96
N SER A 77 -4.91 -2.19 22.88
CA SER A 77 -5.01 -3.29 23.84
C SER A 77 -4.73 -2.83 25.29
N ARG A 78 -3.74 -1.96 25.50
CA ARG A 78 -3.45 -1.36 26.82
C ARG A 78 -4.55 -0.44 27.35
N GLN A 79 -5.39 0.12 26.48
CA GLN A 79 -6.54 0.95 26.90
C GLN A 79 -7.74 0.08 27.27
N THR A 80 -7.84 -1.12 26.71
CA THR A 80 -8.95 -2.05 26.96
C THR A 80 -8.75 -2.88 28.23
N TYR A 81 -7.53 -3.35 28.50
CA TYR A 81 -7.25 -4.21 29.65
C TYR A 81 -6.52 -3.44 30.76
N PRO A 82 -6.95 -3.57 32.03
CA PRO A 82 -6.33 -2.87 33.16
C PRO A 82 -4.93 -3.42 33.49
N ASP A 83 -4.71 -4.72 33.33
CA ASP A 83 -3.47 -5.40 33.66
C ASP A 83 -2.56 -5.60 32.44
N LEU A 84 -1.26 -5.32 32.60
CA LEU A 84 -0.24 -5.54 31.55
C LEU A 84 -0.18 -7.00 31.03
N PRO A 85 -0.21 -8.05 31.89
CA PRO A 85 -0.24 -9.43 31.42
C PRO A 85 -1.48 -9.77 30.58
N GLN A 86 -2.64 -9.20 30.93
CA GLN A 86 -3.89 -9.43 30.21
C GLN A 86 -3.89 -8.72 28.86
N ALA A 87 -3.42 -7.46 28.81
CA ALA A 87 -3.22 -6.73 27.56
C ALA A 87 -2.31 -7.49 26.59
N ARG A 88 -1.18 -8.01 27.08
CA ARG A 88 -0.25 -8.79 26.25
C ARG A 88 -0.91 -10.06 25.69
N ARG A 89 -1.64 -10.82 26.52
CA ARG A 89 -2.34 -12.03 26.08
C ARG A 89 -3.43 -11.73 25.05
N GLY A 90 -4.19 -10.65 25.23
CA GLY A 90 -5.19 -10.21 24.25
C GLY A 90 -4.58 -9.72 22.93
N TRP A 91 -3.36 -9.17 22.97
CA TRP A 91 -2.67 -8.66 21.80
C TRP A 91 -1.97 -9.74 20.95
N ILE A 92 -1.50 -10.83 21.55
CA ILE A 92 -0.74 -11.88 20.85
C ILE A 92 -1.48 -12.47 19.62
N PRO A 93 -2.76 -12.88 19.70
CA PRO A 93 -3.49 -13.42 18.55
C PRO A 93 -3.55 -12.42 17.39
N MET A 94 -3.73 -11.14 17.72
CA MET A 94 -3.82 -10.07 16.75
C MET A 94 -2.48 -9.79 16.07
N LEU A 95 -1.40 -9.78 16.84
CA LEU A 95 -0.04 -9.67 16.31
C LEU A 95 0.26 -10.84 15.35
N GLY A 96 -0.12 -12.06 15.71
CA GLY A 96 0.01 -13.24 14.86
C GLY A 96 -0.71 -13.07 13.53
N LEU A 97 -1.98 -12.67 13.56
CA LEU A 97 -2.77 -12.42 12.35
C LEU A 97 -2.15 -11.34 11.46
N LEU A 98 -1.77 -10.19 12.04
CA LEU A 98 -1.17 -9.09 11.28
C LEU A 98 0.15 -9.52 10.63
N THR A 99 0.95 -10.33 11.32
CA THR A 99 2.23 -10.82 10.81
C THR A 99 2.03 -11.83 9.69
N LEU A 100 1.07 -12.75 9.84
CA LEU A 100 0.70 -13.71 8.80
C LEU A 100 0.21 -13.02 7.52
N ILE A 101 -0.69 -12.04 7.67
CA ILE A 101 -1.18 -11.26 6.53
C ILE A 101 -0.02 -10.50 5.86
N SER A 102 0.82 -9.83 6.66
CA SER A 102 1.93 -9.04 6.12
C SER A 102 2.96 -9.91 5.40
N THR A 103 3.29 -11.07 5.93
CA THR A 103 4.22 -12.02 5.28
C THR A 103 3.64 -12.58 3.98
N ALA A 104 2.34 -12.93 3.96
CA ALA A 104 1.67 -13.38 2.73
C ALA A 104 1.68 -12.30 1.64
N PHE A 105 1.41 -11.04 1.98
CA PHE A 105 1.47 -9.93 1.00
C PHE A 105 2.90 -9.57 0.59
N LEU A 106 3.87 -9.63 1.50
CA LEU A 106 5.29 -9.43 1.14
C LEU A 106 5.74 -10.48 0.13
N TRP A 107 5.36 -11.75 0.35
CA TRP A 107 5.60 -12.81 -0.61
C TRP A 107 4.91 -12.51 -1.95
N LEU A 108 3.63 -12.15 -1.93
CA LEU A 108 2.87 -11.79 -3.14
C LEU A 108 3.52 -10.65 -3.95
N PHE A 109 4.06 -9.62 -3.28
CA PHE A 109 4.65 -8.46 -3.95
C PHE A 109 6.07 -8.69 -4.46
N MET A 110 6.84 -9.58 -3.83
CA MET A 110 8.24 -9.82 -4.18
C MET A 110 8.46 -11.08 -5.03
N GLY A 111 7.50 -12.01 -5.06
CA GLY A 111 7.58 -13.27 -5.80
C GLY A 111 8.17 -14.41 -4.96
#